data_AF-A0A0H4SZW9-F1
#
_entry.id   AF-A0A0H4SZW9-F1
#
_cell.length_a   1.000
_cell.length_b   1.000
_cell.length_c   1.000
_cell.angle_alpha   90.00
_cell.angle_beta   90.00
_cell.angle_gamma   90.00
#
_symmetry.space_group_name_H-M   'P 1'
#
loop_
_entity.id
_entity.type
_entity.pdbx_description
1 polymer ?
#
loop_
_entity_poly.entity_id
_entity_poly.type
_entity_poly.pdbx_seq_one_letter_code
_entity_poly.pdbx_strand_id
1 'polypeptide(L)'
;MISPFDNLCLEKALEEAEKSLESGNFPVGAVLSFDKQIFSQGGNYGESGQNYVFHAETKLLIEAGPQLLSASKAGKVISLFSTWEPCLMCLGIAVMNKVNRIIYIQKDPHSGSCGIDRSSLGVRYQEN
;
A
#
# COMPACT_ATOMS: atom_id res chain seq x y z
N MET A 1 -8.34 8.17 14.27
CA MET A 1 -9.27 9.03 13.52
C MET A 1 -8.60 9.38 12.21
N ILE A 2 -9.29 9.25 11.08
CA ILE A 2 -8.78 9.61 9.74
C ILE A 2 -8.65 11.14 9.68
N SER A 3 -7.51 11.64 9.21
CA SER A 3 -7.22 13.08 9.08
C SER A 3 -7.59 13.62 7.69
N PRO A 4 -7.68 14.95 7.50
CA PRO A 4 -7.89 15.53 6.16
C PRO A 4 -6.83 15.12 5.13
N PHE A 5 -5.58 14.94 5.57
CA PHE A 5 -4.52 14.43 4.71
C PHE A 5 -4.74 12.97 4.32
N ASP A 6 -5.24 12.15 5.25
CA ASP A 6 -5.57 10.76 4.94
C ASP A 6 -6.71 10.69 3.90
N ASN A 7 -7.75 11.55 4.02
CA ASN A 7 -8.82 11.65 3.02
C ASN A 7 -8.29 12.05 1.64
N LEU A 8 -7.44 13.07 1.57
CA LEU A 8 -6.80 13.50 0.32
C LEU A 8 -6.02 12.34 -0.35
N CYS A 9 -5.33 11.52 0.44
CA CYS A 9 -4.61 10.36 -0.09
C CYS A 9 -5.56 9.26 -0.59
N LEU A 10 -6.70 9.05 0.09
CA LEU A 10 -7.71 8.07 -0.35
C LEU A 10 -8.44 8.52 -1.61
N GLU A 11 -8.71 9.82 -1.77
CA GLU A 11 -9.25 10.41 -3.01
C GLU A 11 -8.28 10.18 -4.18
N LYS A 12 -6.99 10.41 -3.97
CA LYS A 12 -5.95 10.12 -4.97
C LYS A 12 -5.81 8.63 -5.28
N ALA A 13 -5.98 7.77 -4.30
CA ALA A 13 -6.01 6.33 -4.52
C ALA A 13 -7.21 5.92 -5.40
N LEU A 14 -8.38 6.56 -5.22
CA LEU A 14 -9.54 6.35 -6.10
C LEU A 14 -9.28 6.82 -7.53
N GLU A 15 -8.65 7.99 -7.73
CA GLU A 15 -8.24 8.47 -9.06
C GLU A 15 -7.33 7.44 -9.78
N GLU A 16 -6.40 6.81 -9.07
CA GLU A 16 -5.53 5.78 -9.65
C GLU A 16 -6.28 4.46 -9.92
N ALA A 17 -7.27 4.10 -9.09
CA ALA A 17 -8.12 2.94 -9.33
C ALA A 17 -8.97 3.11 -10.59
N GLU A 18 -9.49 4.32 -10.85
CA GLU A 18 -10.21 4.66 -12.08
C GLU A 18 -9.29 4.52 -13.31
N LYS A 19 -8.07 5.05 -13.26
CA LYS A 19 -7.08 4.88 -14.36
C LYS A 19 -6.72 3.42 -14.62
N SER A 20 -6.60 2.61 -13.56
CA SER A 20 -6.38 1.16 -13.68
C SER A 20 -7.54 0.49 -14.42
N LEU A 21 -8.77 0.84 -14.06
CA LEU A 21 -9.98 0.32 -14.71
C LEU A 21 -10.01 0.68 -16.19
N GLU A 22 -9.76 1.96 -16.52
CA GLU A 22 -9.70 2.45 -17.90
C GLU A 22 -8.64 1.73 -18.73
N SER A 23 -7.56 1.29 -18.08
CA SER A 23 -6.47 0.51 -18.71
C SER A 23 -6.76 -1.00 -18.78
N GLY A 24 -7.97 -1.44 -18.41
CA GLY A 24 -8.39 -2.85 -18.44
C GLY A 24 -7.87 -3.70 -17.27
N ASN A 25 -7.37 -3.07 -16.21
CA ASN A 25 -6.89 -3.76 -15.02
C ASN A 25 -7.95 -3.80 -13.91
N PHE A 26 -7.78 -4.67 -12.92
CA PHE A 26 -8.61 -4.64 -11.71
C PHE A 26 -8.50 -3.28 -10.98
N PRO A 27 -9.62 -2.66 -10.53
CA PRO A 27 -9.68 -1.25 -10.09
C PRO A 27 -9.16 -1.06 -8.66
N VAL A 28 -7.85 -1.16 -8.48
CA VAL A 28 -7.16 -0.90 -7.20
C VAL A 28 -6.16 0.23 -7.40
N GLY A 29 -6.17 1.19 -6.49
CA GLY A 29 -5.22 2.30 -6.48
C GLY A 29 -4.63 2.49 -5.09
N ALA A 30 -3.41 3.02 -5.05
CA ALA A 30 -2.67 3.22 -3.82
C ALA A 30 -1.87 4.54 -3.82
N VAL A 31 -1.54 5.01 -2.62
CA VAL A 31 -0.68 6.17 -2.37
C VAL A 31 0.32 5.83 -1.27
N LEU A 32 1.58 6.21 -1.46
CA LEU A 32 2.65 6.11 -0.47
C LEU A 32 3.04 7.51 -0.01
N SER A 33 3.17 7.72 1.30
CA SER A 33 3.56 9.01 1.87
C SER A 33 4.63 8.87 2.96
N PHE A 34 5.43 9.92 3.13
CA PHE A 34 6.38 10.09 4.23
C PHE A 34 6.05 11.39 4.98
N ASP A 35 5.84 11.33 6.30
CA ASP A 35 5.54 12.50 7.16
C ASP A 35 4.42 13.43 6.64
N LYS A 36 3.35 12.85 6.10
CA LYS A 36 2.23 13.58 5.46
C LYS A 36 2.59 14.33 4.18
N GLN A 37 3.62 13.86 3.47
CA GLN A 37 3.91 14.26 2.10
C GLN A 37 3.76 13.06 1.20
N ILE A 38 2.93 13.19 0.16
CA ILE A 38 2.78 12.14 -0.86
C ILE A 38 4.12 11.98 -1.57
N PHE A 39 4.62 10.75 -1.61
CA PHE A 39 5.84 10.36 -2.29
C PHE A 39 5.53 9.78 -3.68
N SER A 40 4.58 8.84 -3.75
CA SER A 40 4.16 8.22 -4.99
C SER A 40 2.70 7.77 -4.91
N GLN A 41 2.07 7.61 -6.07
CA GLN A 41 0.72 7.07 -6.23
C GLN A 41 0.68 6.21 -7.50
N GLY A 42 -0.22 5.23 -7.55
CA GLY A 42 -0.35 4.36 -8.71
C GLY A 42 -1.42 3.31 -8.55
N GLY A 43 -1.86 2.77 -9.68
CA GLY A 43 -2.87 1.73 -9.74
C GLY A 43 -2.32 0.33 -10.05
N ASN A 44 -3.18 -0.68 -9.87
CA ASN A 44 -2.94 -2.05 -10.31
C ASN A 44 -2.72 -2.10 -11.83
N TYR A 45 -1.71 -2.87 -12.25
CA TYR A 45 -1.35 -3.04 -13.66
C TYR A 45 -1.04 -4.50 -13.97
N GLY A 46 -1.68 -5.43 -13.24
CA GLY A 46 -1.48 -6.87 -13.38
C GLY A 46 -1.85 -7.42 -14.75
N GLU A 47 -3.00 -7.02 -15.28
CA GLU A 47 -3.50 -7.45 -16.58
C GLU A 47 -2.64 -6.87 -17.71
N SER A 48 -2.42 -5.55 -17.71
CA SER A 48 -1.63 -4.87 -18.74
C SER A 48 -0.14 -5.19 -18.65
N GLY A 49 0.37 -5.44 -17.45
CA GLY A 49 1.76 -5.85 -17.19
C GLY A 49 1.98 -7.38 -17.21
N GLN A 50 0.93 -8.17 -17.47
CA GLN A 50 0.94 -9.63 -17.55
C GLN A 50 1.61 -10.31 -16.34
N ASN A 51 1.29 -9.84 -15.13
CA ASN A 51 1.88 -10.38 -13.91
C ASN A 51 0.95 -10.23 -12.71
N TYR A 52 0.68 -11.35 -12.04
CA TYR A 52 -0.19 -11.41 -10.86
C TYR A 52 0.32 -10.62 -9.65
N VAL A 53 1.60 -10.25 -9.59
CA VAL A 53 2.13 -9.50 -8.44
C VAL A 53 2.12 -7.98 -8.64
N PHE A 54 1.68 -7.48 -9.80
CA PHE A 54 1.68 -6.05 -10.14
C PHE A 54 0.45 -5.31 -9.58
N HIS A 55 0.20 -5.53 -8.30
CA HIS A 55 -0.78 -4.78 -7.51
C HIS A 55 -0.31 -3.34 -7.29
N ALA A 56 -1.26 -2.43 -7.06
CA ALA A 56 -0.98 -1.02 -6.79
C ALA A 56 0.04 -0.85 -5.65
N GLU A 57 -0.16 -1.52 -4.51
CA GLU A 57 0.72 -1.39 -3.34
C GLU A 57 2.10 -1.96 -3.60
N THR A 58 2.16 -3.12 -4.27
CA THR A 58 3.42 -3.80 -4.59
C THR A 58 4.28 -2.92 -5.49
N LYS A 59 3.68 -2.30 -6.51
CA LYS A 59 4.35 -1.34 -7.39
C LYS A 59 5.03 -0.24 -6.60
N LEU A 60 4.25 0.48 -5.78
CA LEU A 60 4.74 1.64 -5.06
C LEU A 60 5.85 1.28 -4.08
N LEU A 61 5.70 0.17 -3.37
CA LEU A 61 6.67 -0.26 -2.37
C LEU A 61 7.98 -0.76 -3.00
N ILE A 62 7.92 -1.44 -4.16
CA ILE A 62 9.12 -1.88 -4.87
C ILE A 62 9.84 -0.69 -5.49
N GLU A 63 9.14 0.17 -6.21
CA GLU A 63 9.72 1.34 -6.89
C GLU A 63 10.32 2.34 -5.90
N ALA A 64 9.74 2.47 -4.70
CA ALA A 64 10.21 3.37 -3.64
C ALA A 64 11.31 2.78 -2.74
N GLY A 65 11.84 1.58 -3.03
CA GLY A 65 12.74 0.84 -2.13
C GLY A 65 13.89 1.66 -1.52
N PRO A 66 14.71 2.38 -2.30
CA PRO A 66 15.79 3.23 -1.77
C PRO A 66 15.28 4.35 -0.84
N GLN A 67 14.13 4.94 -1.16
CA GLN A 67 13.53 6.03 -0.39
C GLN A 67 12.84 5.53 0.86
N LEU A 68 12.22 4.35 0.83
CA LEU A 68 11.69 3.66 2.01
C LEU A 68 12.80 3.35 3.00
N LEU A 69 13.92 2.80 2.52
CA LEU A 69 15.08 2.52 3.38
C LEU A 69 15.62 3.82 4.02
N SER A 70 15.71 4.89 3.25
CA SER A 70 16.18 6.19 3.73
C SER A 70 15.20 6.84 4.72
N ALA A 71 13.90 6.80 4.42
CA ALA A 71 12.84 7.34 5.26
C ALA A 71 12.76 6.60 6.60
N SER A 72 12.82 5.26 6.57
CA SER A 72 12.83 4.44 7.78
C SER A 72 14.04 4.74 8.66
N LYS A 73 15.26 4.84 8.09
CA LYS A 73 16.47 5.22 8.84
C LYS A 73 16.39 6.63 9.43
N ALA A 74 15.70 7.54 8.77
CA ALA A 74 15.46 8.90 9.24
C ALA A 74 14.30 9.00 10.25
N GLY A 75 13.66 7.88 10.62
CA GLY A 75 12.54 7.87 11.57
C GLY A 75 11.25 8.49 11.05
N LYS A 76 11.10 8.60 9.73
CA LYS A 76 9.89 9.15 9.11
C LYS A 76 8.70 8.21 9.26
N VAL A 77 7.51 8.79 9.37
CA VAL A 77 6.25 8.01 9.35
C VAL A 77 5.90 7.68 7.91
N ILE A 78 6.02 6.41 7.56
CA ILE A 78 5.66 5.83 6.27
C ILE A 78 4.19 5.37 6.35
N SER A 79 3.33 5.95 5.50
CA SER A 79 1.92 5.56 5.41
C SER A 79 1.56 5.12 4.00
N LEU A 80 0.91 3.97 3.90
CA LEU A 80 0.34 3.41 2.67
C LEU A 80 -1.18 3.56 2.72
N PHE A 81 -1.75 4.11 1.65
CA PHE A 81 -3.18 4.23 1.44
C PHE A 81 -3.59 3.35 0.27
N SER A 82 -4.68 2.59 0.38
CA SER A 82 -5.17 1.73 -0.70
C SER A 82 -6.70 1.80 -0.81
N THR A 83 -7.27 1.60 -2.00
CA THR A 83 -8.73 1.54 -2.13
C THR A 83 -9.30 0.26 -1.50
N TRP A 84 -8.52 -0.82 -1.50
CA TRP A 84 -8.87 -2.10 -0.88
C TRP A 84 -7.91 -2.46 0.25
N GLU A 85 -8.37 -3.30 1.17
CA GLU A 85 -7.50 -3.90 2.17
C GLU A 85 -6.38 -4.71 1.49
N PRO A 86 -5.10 -4.43 1.80
CA PRO A 86 -3.99 -5.18 1.20
C PRO A 86 -4.09 -6.69 1.42
N CYS A 87 -3.84 -7.44 0.34
CA CYS A 87 -3.70 -8.89 0.41
C CYS A 87 -2.44 -9.31 1.17
N LEU A 88 -2.30 -10.61 1.43
CA LEU A 88 -1.17 -11.16 2.19
C LEU A 88 0.20 -10.76 1.61
N MET A 89 0.33 -10.77 0.28
CA MET A 89 1.56 -10.36 -0.41
C MET A 89 1.86 -8.88 -0.19
N CYS A 90 0.91 -7.99 -0.48
CA CYS A 90 1.07 -6.55 -0.32
C CYS A 90 1.38 -6.19 1.14
N LEU A 91 0.69 -6.82 2.10
CA LEU A 91 0.96 -6.64 3.52
C LEU A 91 2.37 -7.09 3.90
N GLY A 92 2.82 -8.25 3.43
CA GLY A 92 4.17 -8.75 3.66
C GLY A 92 5.24 -7.78 3.17
N ILE A 93 5.06 -7.23 1.96
CA ILE A 93 5.97 -6.22 1.38
C ILE A 93 5.95 -4.93 2.22
N ALA A 94 4.78 -4.48 2.66
CA ALA A 94 4.64 -3.28 3.51
C ALA A 94 5.38 -3.45 4.85
N VAL A 95 5.22 -4.59 5.51
CA VAL A 95 5.91 -4.90 6.77
C VAL A 95 7.43 -4.95 6.57
N MET A 96 7.91 -5.58 5.50
CA MET A 96 9.34 -5.62 5.19
C MET A 96 9.95 -4.23 4.93
N ASN A 97 9.15 -3.32 4.37
CA ASN A 97 9.54 -1.94 4.11
C ASN A 97 9.24 -0.96 5.25
N LYS A 98 8.93 -1.47 6.45
CA LYS A 98 8.72 -0.65 7.65
C LYS A 98 7.59 0.39 7.51
N VAL A 99 6.55 0.08 6.73
CA VAL A 99 5.34 0.89 6.66
C VAL A 99 4.68 0.95 8.04
N ASN A 100 4.50 2.15 8.59
CA ASN A 100 3.96 2.35 9.94
C ASN A 100 2.44 2.28 9.98
N ARG A 101 1.78 2.74 8.91
CA ARG A 101 0.33 2.89 8.84
C ARG A 101 -0.18 2.40 7.49
N ILE A 102 -1.20 1.58 7.51
CA ILE A 102 -1.98 1.21 6.33
C ILE A 102 -3.40 1.72 6.54
N ILE A 103 -3.91 2.48 5.59
CA ILE A 103 -5.26 3.01 5.60
C ILE A 103 -5.94 2.55 4.30
N TYR A 104 -7.14 2.00 4.40
CA TYR A 104 -7.88 1.56 3.22
C TYR A 104 -9.36 1.91 3.31
N ILE A 105 -10.03 1.97 2.16
CA ILE A 105 -11.45 2.31 2.07
C ILE A 105 -12.31 1.09 2.37
N GLN A 106 -12.09 0.01 1.63
CA GLN A 106 -12.94 -1.18 1.67
C GLN A 106 -12.17 -2.39 2.17
N LYS A 107 -12.78 -3.19 3.06
CA LYS A 107 -12.25 -4.50 3.41
C LYS A 107 -12.33 -5.46 2.23
N ASP A 108 -11.32 -6.29 2.06
CA ASP A 108 -11.32 -7.36 1.06
C ASP A 108 -11.73 -8.68 1.74
N PRO A 109 -12.95 -9.19 1.49
CA PRO A 109 -13.43 -10.41 2.13
C PRO A 109 -12.76 -11.69 1.58
N HIS A 110 -12.05 -11.61 0.46
CA HIS A 110 -11.43 -12.76 -0.19
C HIS A 110 -9.94 -12.88 0.15
N SER A 111 -9.21 -11.76 0.13
CA SER A 111 -7.75 -11.77 0.26
C SER A 111 -7.19 -10.84 1.34
N GLY A 112 -8.04 -10.01 1.96
CA GLY A 112 -7.66 -9.03 2.98
C GLY A 112 -6.90 -9.66 4.15
N SER A 113 -5.76 -9.06 4.50
CA SER A 113 -4.81 -9.67 5.44
C SER A 113 -4.39 -8.74 6.58
N CYS A 114 -4.88 -7.51 6.64
CA CYS A 114 -4.47 -6.55 7.68
C CYS A 114 -4.88 -6.98 9.10
N GLY A 115 -5.81 -7.93 9.23
CA GLY A 115 -6.22 -8.52 10.50
C GLY A 115 -5.36 -9.69 11.00
N ILE A 116 -4.29 -10.08 10.30
CA ILE A 116 -3.45 -11.22 10.72
C ILE A 116 -2.82 -10.98 12.09
N ASP A 117 -2.92 -11.99 12.96
CA ASP A 117 -2.21 -12.01 14.22
C ASP A 117 -0.71 -12.22 13.99
N ARG A 118 0.04 -11.12 14.09
CA ARG A 118 1.49 -11.09 13.89
C ARG A 118 2.26 -11.88 14.93
N SER A 119 1.70 -12.15 16.12
CA SER A 119 2.39 -12.92 17.17
C SER A 119 2.70 -14.36 16.74
N SER A 120 1.94 -14.88 15.77
CA SER A 120 2.14 -16.21 15.18
C SER A 120 3.24 -16.26 14.10
N LEU A 121 3.72 -15.10 13.63
CA LEU A 121 4.72 -15.01 12.55
C LEU A 121 6.14 -15.08 13.10
N GLY A 122 7.15 -15.26 12.23
CA GLY A 122 8.55 -15.23 12.65
C GLY A 122 8.93 -13.89 13.31
N VAL A 123 9.87 -13.92 14.28
CA VAL A 123 10.25 -12.78 15.14
C VAL A 123 10.44 -11.47 14.38
N ARG A 124 11.01 -11.53 13.18
CA ARG A 124 11.20 -10.37 12.28
C ARG A 124 9.90 -9.59 12.00
N TYR A 125 8.76 -10.25 12.00
CA TYR A 125 7.45 -9.69 11.66
C TYR A 125 6.60 -9.39 12.91
N GLN A 126 7.05 -9.77 14.10
CA GLN A 126 6.32 -9.53 15.35
C GLN A 126 6.50 -8.09 15.85
N GLU A 127 7.64 -7.47 15.55
CA GLU A 127 8.00 -6.14 16.03
C GLU A 127 7.91 -5.10 14.91
N ASN A 128 7.48 -3.88 15.24
CA ASN A 128 7.46 -2.73 14.30
C ASN A 128 8.73 -1.91 14.44
#